data_AF-M4AT41-F1
#
_entry.id   AF-M4AT41-F1
#
_cell.length_a   1.000
_cell.length_b   1.000
_cell.length_c   1.000
_cell.angle_alpha   90.00
_cell.angle_beta   90.00
_cell.angle_gamma   90.00
#
_symmetry.space_group_name_H-M   'P 1'
#
loop_
_entity.id
_entity.type
_entity.pdbx_description
1 polymer ?
#
loop_
_entity_poly.entity_id
_entity_poly.type
_entity_poly.pdbx_seq_one_letter_code
_entity_poly.pdbx_strand_id
1 'polypeptide(L)'
;MSAAGIGRVFVILVVCVFSSCESLFIGGDSYKRELTVKLYPNTTPSGGELLHVRAVGGNDTLHFLFCSQGAPTLLIVHTNSSSSTVKVNWPEFLARNTSGSLTVEPQSSVLYSTAVVFSRLLEYDDENDTAEAKSNFFPAYELKDFIWTRMNLSDSTATLCGSPPRPGNGSLCLQLSVFGSEGRVDLEPRLLHSANSSQLEVWLNGLPPRSNTSRFMLELEAVGGAYPLNKVEVRKFIDDEYTPSIFQVSLWVSSPNNGSDILGFVQWKPVAYRTSRPSLEDATPCRNSDPRQQSGNSTSASSALIKGFYSDPAAMGMNVSFGIAGEPYYNSTMFLSWTMLVGVGSPPIDSFSPLVIGILTAGLGIPIVLLLGGGVFVFIAKKRESSGAGYEPIN
;
A
#
# COMPACT_ATOMS: atom_id res chain seq x y z
N MET A 1 3.43 -60.16 14.71
CA MET A 1 3.05 -59.16 13.69
C MET A 1 4.32 -58.49 13.18
N SER A 2 4.59 -58.59 11.88
CA SER A 2 5.92 -58.38 11.27
C SER A 2 6.39 -56.93 11.30
N ALA A 3 7.71 -56.74 11.44
CA ALA A 3 8.40 -55.44 11.42
C ALA A 3 8.16 -54.61 10.13
N ALA A 4 7.66 -55.25 9.07
CA ALA A 4 7.28 -54.59 7.81
C ALA A 4 6.05 -53.66 7.92
N GLY A 5 5.19 -53.85 8.93
CA GLY A 5 3.99 -53.01 9.11
C GLY A 5 4.28 -51.63 9.71
N ILE A 6 5.29 -51.52 10.57
CA ILE A 6 5.60 -50.28 11.30
C ILE A 6 6.34 -49.28 10.39
N GLY A 7 7.27 -49.77 9.56
CA GLY A 7 7.98 -48.93 8.58
C GLY A 7 7.04 -48.34 7.53
N ARG A 8 6.00 -49.06 7.10
CA ARG A 8 5.01 -48.57 6.14
C ARG A 8 4.14 -47.45 6.71
N VAL A 9 3.73 -47.51 7.97
CA VAL A 9 2.92 -46.45 8.60
C VAL A 9 3.74 -45.17 8.78
N PHE A 10 5.00 -45.28 9.18
CA PHE A 10 5.89 -44.11 9.34
C PHE A 10 6.18 -43.42 8.00
N VAL A 11 6.42 -44.20 6.94
CA VAL A 11 6.62 -43.67 5.58
C VAL A 11 5.36 -43.00 5.05
N ILE A 12 4.17 -43.57 5.27
CA ILE A 12 2.89 -42.94 4.86
C ILE A 12 2.66 -41.63 5.62
N LEU A 13 2.96 -41.58 6.91
CA LEU A 13 2.76 -40.37 7.72
C LEU A 13 3.73 -39.24 7.31
N VAL A 14 4.99 -39.58 7.01
CA VAL A 14 5.98 -38.64 6.46
C VAL A 14 5.56 -38.14 5.07
N VAL A 15 5.12 -39.03 4.17
CA VAL A 15 4.67 -38.65 2.81
C VAL A 15 3.39 -37.81 2.84
N CYS A 16 2.44 -38.11 3.73
CA CYS A 16 1.25 -37.27 3.91
C CYS A 16 1.59 -35.88 4.47
N VAL A 17 2.56 -35.77 5.39
CA VAL A 17 3.01 -34.47 5.89
C VAL A 17 3.68 -33.66 4.78
N PHE A 18 4.54 -34.27 3.95
CA PHE A 18 5.19 -33.56 2.84
C PHE A 18 4.24 -33.22 1.67
N SER A 19 3.30 -34.10 1.33
CA SER A 19 2.31 -33.83 0.26
C SER A 19 1.27 -32.77 0.66
N SER A 20 1.04 -32.57 1.95
CA SER A 20 0.18 -31.50 2.47
C SER A 20 0.88 -30.13 2.51
N CYS A 21 2.20 -30.11 2.32
CA CYS A 21 2.98 -28.87 2.31
C CYS A 21 3.01 -28.21 0.93
N GLU A 22 2.87 -28.94 -0.18
CA GLU A 22 2.86 -28.32 -1.51
C GLU A 22 1.68 -27.35 -1.71
N SER A 23 0.54 -27.60 -1.07
CA SER A 23 -0.61 -26.68 -1.08
C SER A 23 -0.44 -25.46 -0.17
N LEU A 24 0.55 -25.45 0.74
CA LEU A 24 0.89 -24.30 1.58
C LEU A 24 1.82 -23.30 0.88
N PHE A 25 2.51 -23.71 -0.20
CA PHE A 25 3.49 -22.87 -0.90
C PHE A 25 2.95 -22.21 -2.18
N ILE A 26 1.73 -22.52 -2.61
CA ILE A 26 1.09 -21.94 -3.81
C ILE A 26 -0.11 -21.12 -3.38
N GLY A 27 0.14 -20.00 -2.71
CA GLY A 27 -0.87 -19.06 -2.23
C GLY A 27 -0.72 -17.70 -2.89
N GLY A 28 -0.81 -17.63 -4.22
CA GLY A 28 -0.97 -16.37 -4.93
C GLY A 28 -2.44 -16.20 -5.32
N ASP A 29 -3.03 -15.03 -5.08
CA ASP A 29 -4.37 -14.75 -5.58
C ASP A 29 -4.37 -14.87 -7.13
N SER A 30 -5.11 -15.85 -7.65
CA SER A 30 -5.21 -16.09 -9.10
C SER A 30 -5.97 -15.00 -9.85
N TYR A 31 -6.60 -14.08 -9.11
CA TYR A 31 -7.37 -12.99 -9.67
C TYR A 31 -6.50 -12.04 -10.50
N LYS A 32 -6.97 -11.76 -11.72
CA LYS A 32 -6.29 -10.86 -12.66
C LYS A 32 -7.26 -9.83 -13.20
N ARG A 33 -6.73 -8.64 -13.49
CA ARG A 33 -7.39 -7.58 -14.24
C ARG A 33 -6.61 -7.25 -15.51
N GLU A 34 -7.34 -7.04 -16.59
CA GLU A 34 -6.79 -6.53 -17.84
C GLU A 34 -6.65 -5.00 -17.77
N LEU A 35 -5.45 -4.49 -18.04
CA LEU A 35 -5.14 -3.07 -17.95
C LEU A 35 -5.18 -2.39 -19.32
N THR A 36 -5.87 -1.25 -19.40
CA THR A 36 -5.79 -0.34 -20.54
C THR A 36 -5.38 1.04 -20.05
N VAL A 37 -4.30 1.59 -20.60
CA VAL A 37 -3.72 2.88 -20.19
C VAL A 37 -3.99 3.93 -21.27
N LYS A 38 -4.46 5.11 -20.87
CA LYS A 38 -4.69 6.26 -21.76
C LYS A 38 -4.25 7.55 -21.07
N LEU A 39 -3.44 8.35 -21.75
CA LEU A 39 -3.06 9.69 -21.27
C LEU A 39 -3.87 10.74 -22.01
N TYR A 40 -4.24 11.80 -21.30
CA TYR A 40 -4.94 12.93 -21.88
C TYR A 40 -4.37 14.25 -21.39
N PRO A 41 -4.45 15.30 -22.22
CA PRO A 41 -4.65 15.24 -23.66
C PRO A 41 -3.40 14.68 -24.36
N ASN A 42 -3.59 13.94 -25.46
CA ASN A 42 -2.50 13.41 -26.30
C ASN A 42 -1.67 14.50 -27.02
N THR A 43 -2.03 15.77 -26.83
CA THR A 43 -1.38 16.95 -27.39
C THR A 43 -1.19 17.97 -26.28
N THR A 44 -0.11 18.74 -26.35
CA THR A 44 0.31 19.69 -25.32
C THR A 44 -0.83 20.58 -24.80
N PRO A 45 -1.32 20.42 -23.57
CA PRO A 45 -2.23 21.39 -22.98
C PRO A 45 -1.47 22.44 -22.19
N SER A 46 -2.01 23.65 -22.21
CA SER A 46 -1.95 24.54 -21.06
C SER A 46 -2.90 24.00 -19.99
N GLY A 47 -2.38 23.40 -18.91
CA GLY A 47 -3.20 23.08 -17.75
C GLY A 47 -2.94 21.77 -17.00
N GLY A 48 -2.05 20.89 -17.44
CA GLY A 48 -1.77 19.59 -16.79
C GLY A 48 -2.30 18.39 -17.57
N GLU A 49 -1.97 17.18 -17.12
CA GLU A 49 -2.30 15.91 -17.79
C GLU A 49 -3.15 15.02 -16.87
N LEU A 50 -4.03 14.23 -17.49
CA LEU A 50 -4.89 13.22 -16.87
C LEU A 50 -4.57 11.85 -17.45
N LEU A 51 -3.99 10.98 -16.64
CA LEU A 51 -3.83 9.57 -16.93
C LEU A 51 -5.08 8.81 -16.50
N HIS A 52 -5.55 7.91 -17.35
CA HIS A 52 -6.60 6.95 -17.06
C HIS A 52 -6.07 5.53 -17.26
N VAL A 53 -6.00 4.75 -16.19
CA VAL A 53 -5.81 3.30 -16.25
C VAL A 53 -7.13 2.62 -15.93
N ARG A 54 -7.61 1.80 -16.86
CA ARG A 54 -8.83 0.98 -16.72
C ARG A 54 -8.41 -0.45 -16.43
N ALA A 55 -8.78 -1.00 -15.29
CA ALA A 55 -8.48 -2.37 -14.87
C ALA A 55 -9.78 -3.20 -14.83
N VAL A 56 -9.98 -4.02 -15.84
CA VAL A 56 -11.20 -4.82 -16.04
C VAL A 56 -11.06 -6.17 -15.35
N GLY A 57 -11.95 -6.44 -14.41
CA GLY A 57 -12.09 -7.74 -13.75
C GLY A 57 -13.17 -8.60 -14.40
N GLY A 58 -13.53 -9.71 -13.75
CA GLY A 58 -14.57 -10.62 -14.28
C GLY A 58 -15.94 -9.94 -14.43
N ASN A 59 -16.40 -9.25 -13.38
CA ASN A 59 -17.74 -8.64 -13.32
C ASN A 59 -17.70 -7.15 -12.91
N ASP A 60 -16.53 -6.55 -12.84
CA ASP A 60 -16.32 -5.23 -12.28
C ASP A 60 -15.15 -4.51 -12.97
N THR A 61 -15.07 -3.19 -12.81
CA THR A 61 -13.96 -2.38 -13.36
C THR A 61 -13.48 -1.39 -12.31
N LEU A 62 -12.15 -1.25 -12.20
CA LEU A 62 -11.50 -0.15 -11.50
C LEU A 62 -10.98 0.88 -12.50
N HIS A 63 -11.32 2.14 -12.24
CA HIS A 63 -10.78 3.29 -12.97
C HIS A 63 -9.80 4.02 -12.06
N PHE A 64 -8.52 3.99 -12.41
CA PHE A 64 -7.49 4.80 -11.78
C PHE A 64 -7.28 6.04 -12.64
N LEU A 65 -7.50 7.21 -12.06
CA LEU A 65 -7.38 8.51 -12.71
C LEU A 65 -6.31 9.31 -11.96
N PHE A 66 -5.22 9.65 -12.63
CA PHE A 66 -4.12 10.41 -12.01
C PHE A 66 -3.92 11.71 -12.76
N CYS A 67 -4.01 12.83 -12.05
CA CYS A 67 -4.07 14.16 -12.64
C CYS A 67 -3.03 15.10 -12.02
N SER A 68 -2.37 15.89 -12.87
CA SER A 68 -1.44 16.95 -12.48
C SER A 68 -2.00 18.37 -12.58
N GLN A 69 -3.28 18.51 -12.94
CA GLN A 69 -3.94 19.82 -12.99
C GLN A 69 -4.36 20.27 -11.58
N GLY A 70 -3.54 21.15 -11.00
CA GLY A 70 -3.63 21.53 -9.59
C GLY A 70 -2.81 20.58 -8.73
N ALA A 71 -3.28 20.30 -7.51
CA ALA A 71 -2.62 19.38 -6.61
C ALA A 71 -2.67 17.96 -7.21
N PRO A 72 -1.53 17.22 -7.29
CA PRO A 72 -1.51 15.86 -7.79
C PRO A 72 -2.53 14.99 -7.07
N THR A 73 -3.37 14.34 -7.85
CA THR A 73 -4.50 13.58 -7.31
C THR A 73 -4.63 12.24 -8.01
N LEU A 74 -4.74 11.17 -7.22
CA LEU A 74 -5.14 9.85 -7.68
C LEU A 74 -6.59 9.60 -7.24
N LEU A 75 -7.50 9.41 -8.19
CA LEU A 75 -8.90 8.99 -7.96
C LEU A 75 -9.07 7.54 -8.41
N ILE A 76 -9.68 6.72 -7.56
CA ILE A 76 -10.09 5.36 -7.86
C ILE A 76 -11.61 5.29 -7.85
N VAL A 77 -12.20 4.76 -8.93
CA VAL A 77 -13.63 4.49 -9.02
C VAL A 77 -13.87 3.01 -9.28
N HIS A 78 -14.65 2.36 -8.42
CA HIS A 78 -15.05 0.97 -8.53
C HIS A 78 -16.46 0.85 -9.07
N THR A 79 -16.64 0.03 -10.10
CA THR A 79 -17.94 -0.19 -10.75
C THR A 79 -18.28 -1.67 -10.86
N ASN A 80 -19.56 -2.03 -10.78
CA ASN A 80 -20.04 -3.41 -10.99
C ASN A 80 -20.30 -3.77 -12.47
N SER A 81 -19.57 -3.14 -13.38
CA SER A 81 -19.70 -3.38 -14.82
C SER A 81 -18.32 -3.54 -15.45
N SER A 82 -18.15 -4.56 -16.27
CA SER A 82 -16.95 -4.77 -17.09
C SER A 82 -16.90 -3.88 -18.34
N SER A 83 -17.95 -3.10 -18.60
CA SER A 83 -18.08 -2.20 -19.77
C SER A 83 -18.18 -0.72 -19.38
N SER A 84 -18.04 -0.38 -18.10
CA SER A 84 -18.07 1.01 -17.64
C SER A 84 -16.95 1.84 -18.26
N THR A 85 -17.25 3.11 -18.52
CA THR A 85 -16.33 4.06 -19.18
C THR A 85 -16.29 5.40 -18.46
N VAL A 86 -15.14 6.07 -18.51
CA VAL A 86 -14.99 7.45 -18.02
C VAL A 86 -15.31 8.40 -19.17
N LYS A 87 -16.14 9.41 -18.90
CA LYS A 87 -16.45 10.52 -19.80
C LYS A 87 -15.89 11.81 -19.21
N VAL A 88 -15.25 12.61 -20.05
CA VAL A 88 -14.68 13.90 -19.66
C VAL A 88 -15.17 14.98 -20.62
N ASN A 89 -15.83 15.99 -20.09
CA ASN A 89 -16.13 17.24 -20.78
C ASN A 89 -14.91 18.16 -20.66
N TRP A 90 -13.98 18.07 -21.61
CA TRP A 90 -12.68 18.75 -21.56
C TRP A 90 -12.77 20.28 -21.35
N PRO A 91 -13.61 21.04 -22.08
CA PRO A 91 -13.77 22.47 -21.84
C PRO A 91 -14.11 22.80 -20.37
N GLU A 92 -15.07 22.08 -19.79
CA GLU A 92 -15.49 22.32 -18.40
C GLU A 92 -14.46 21.84 -17.38
N PHE A 93 -13.83 20.69 -17.64
CA PHE A 93 -12.76 20.12 -16.81
C PHE A 93 -11.57 21.09 -16.72
N LEU A 94 -11.14 21.64 -17.86
CA LEU A 94 -10.04 22.60 -17.93
C LEU A 94 -10.41 23.95 -17.29
N ALA A 95 -11.66 24.40 -17.47
CA ALA A 95 -12.14 25.65 -16.89
C ALA A 95 -12.24 25.62 -15.36
N ARG A 96 -12.44 24.43 -14.75
CA ARG A 96 -12.52 24.21 -13.30
C ARG A 96 -13.62 25.01 -12.57
N ASN A 97 -14.61 25.50 -13.31
CA ASN A 97 -15.67 26.35 -12.76
C ASN A 97 -16.83 25.51 -12.17
N THR A 98 -17.13 24.38 -12.80
CA THR A 98 -18.26 23.50 -12.46
C THR A 98 -17.78 22.12 -12.03
N SER A 99 -18.62 21.42 -11.26
CA SER A 99 -18.46 19.99 -11.01
C SER A 99 -19.24 19.16 -12.03
N GLY A 100 -18.96 17.86 -12.09
CA GLY A 100 -19.61 16.93 -13.03
C GLY A 100 -19.03 16.93 -14.44
N SER A 101 -17.89 17.59 -14.67
CA SER A 101 -17.18 17.55 -15.94
C SER A 101 -16.47 16.20 -16.18
N LEU A 102 -16.32 15.36 -15.16
CA LEU A 102 -15.85 13.99 -15.26
C LEU A 102 -16.86 13.04 -14.62
N THR A 103 -17.34 12.06 -15.39
CA THR A 103 -18.33 11.07 -14.92
C THR A 103 -17.95 9.66 -15.35
N VAL A 104 -18.54 8.67 -14.68
CA VAL A 104 -18.44 7.25 -15.06
C VAL A 104 -19.81 6.77 -15.51
N GLU A 105 -19.86 6.17 -16.70
CA GLU A 105 -21.09 5.67 -17.31
C GLU A 105 -21.11 4.14 -17.38
N PRO A 106 -22.24 3.49 -17.02
CA PRO A 106 -23.45 4.09 -16.43
C PRO A 106 -23.23 4.49 -14.96
N GLN A 107 -23.78 5.63 -14.54
CA GLN A 107 -23.58 6.14 -13.17
C GLN A 107 -24.10 5.18 -12.09
N SER A 108 -25.17 4.44 -12.40
CA SER A 108 -25.72 3.40 -11.51
C SER A 108 -24.77 2.23 -11.26
N SER A 109 -23.69 2.09 -12.04
CA SER A 109 -22.70 1.03 -11.81
C SER A 109 -21.65 1.38 -10.75
N VAL A 110 -21.54 2.65 -10.37
CA VAL A 110 -20.52 3.11 -9.40
C VAL A 110 -20.86 2.59 -8.01
N LEU A 111 -20.01 1.71 -7.49
CA LEU A 111 -20.13 1.13 -6.16
C LEU A 111 -19.41 1.99 -5.11
N TYR A 112 -18.22 2.46 -5.44
CA TYR A 112 -17.36 3.19 -4.52
C TYR A 112 -16.40 4.11 -5.28
N SER A 113 -16.01 5.20 -4.63
CA SER A 113 -14.95 6.08 -5.14
C SER A 113 -14.18 6.70 -3.99
N THR A 114 -12.87 6.83 -4.17
CA THR A 114 -11.98 7.52 -3.24
C THR A 114 -10.84 8.16 -4.01
N ALA A 115 -10.34 9.28 -3.51
CA ALA A 115 -9.17 9.92 -4.06
C ALA A 115 -8.18 10.29 -2.96
N VAL A 116 -6.90 10.37 -3.33
CA VAL A 116 -5.82 10.89 -2.48
C VAL A 116 -5.22 12.08 -3.20
N VAL A 117 -5.27 13.24 -2.54
CA VAL A 117 -4.72 14.51 -3.01
C VAL A 117 -3.45 14.81 -2.22
N PHE A 118 -2.37 15.13 -2.92
CA PHE A 118 -1.15 15.66 -2.33
C PHE A 118 -1.29 17.16 -2.24
N SER A 119 -1.73 17.67 -1.09
CA SER A 119 -2.11 19.08 -0.94
C SER A 119 -0.87 19.96 -0.74
N ARG A 120 -0.02 19.61 0.22
CA ARG A 120 1.12 20.44 0.63
C ARG A 120 2.36 19.61 0.94
N LEU A 121 3.51 20.20 0.60
CA LEU A 121 4.79 19.83 1.21
C LEU A 121 5.10 20.87 2.31
N LEU A 122 5.29 20.39 3.52
CA LEU A 122 5.56 21.19 4.71
C LEU A 122 7.03 21.04 5.08
N GLU A 123 7.62 22.13 5.54
CA GLU A 123 9.01 22.19 5.98
C GLU A 123 9.05 22.90 7.33
N TYR A 124 9.77 22.35 8.29
CA TYR A 124 9.92 22.96 9.62
C TYR A 124 11.38 22.90 10.07
N ASP A 125 11.75 23.87 10.88
CA ASP A 125 13.07 23.94 11.51
C ASP A 125 13.11 23.12 12.81
N ASP A 126 13.84 22.01 12.81
CA ASP A 126 14.01 21.10 13.94
C ASP A 126 15.38 21.31 14.64
N GLU A 127 15.61 22.54 15.11
CA GLU A 127 16.85 22.94 15.79
C GLU A 127 17.25 22.03 16.96
N ASN A 128 16.26 21.46 17.66
CA ASN A 128 16.46 20.60 18.82
C ASN A 128 16.57 19.11 18.48
N ASP A 129 16.58 18.75 17.20
CA ASP A 129 16.66 17.38 16.69
C ASP A 129 15.67 16.41 17.35
N THR A 130 14.40 16.82 17.37
CA THR A 130 13.31 16.06 18.01
C THR A 130 12.53 15.22 17.00
N ALA A 131 12.58 15.60 15.72
CA ALA A 131 11.70 15.15 14.65
C ALA A 131 10.20 15.33 14.97
N GLU A 132 9.85 16.35 15.76
CA GLU A 132 8.49 16.69 16.10
C GLU A 132 8.03 17.96 15.38
N ALA A 133 7.14 17.80 14.40
CA ALA A 133 6.57 18.89 13.61
C ALA A 133 5.52 19.70 14.42
N LYS A 134 5.95 20.39 15.49
CA LYS A 134 5.08 21.16 16.41
C LYS A 134 5.08 22.66 16.15
N SER A 135 6.21 23.21 15.71
CA SER A 135 6.43 24.65 15.54
C SER A 135 7.47 24.93 14.46
N ASN A 136 7.77 26.21 14.22
CA ASN A 136 8.81 26.67 13.29
C ASN A 136 8.61 26.21 11.84
N PHE A 137 7.34 26.13 11.42
CA PHE A 137 7.01 25.85 10.03
C PHE A 137 7.40 27.04 9.15
N PHE A 138 8.11 26.73 8.08
CA PHE A 138 8.26 27.65 6.98
C PHE A 138 6.95 27.72 6.15
N PRO A 139 6.76 28.76 5.31
CA PRO A 139 5.62 28.81 4.40
C PRO A 139 5.46 27.52 3.59
N ALA A 140 4.29 26.91 3.64
CA ALA A 140 4.00 25.66 2.97
C ALA A 140 4.23 25.75 1.45
N TYR A 141 4.71 24.67 0.86
CA TYR A 141 4.71 24.48 -0.58
C TYR A 141 3.33 23.95 -1.00
N GLU A 142 2.48 24.83 -1.52
CA GLU A 142 1.18 24.45 -2.07
C GLU A 142 1.40 23.67 -3.39
N LEU A 143 1.10 22.37 -3.39
CA LEU A 143 1.41 21.50 -4.53
C LEU A 143 0.50 21.76 -5.74
N LYS A 144 -0.62 22.45 -5.52
CA LYS A 144 -1.45 23.02 -6.60
C LYS A 144 -0.77 24.12 -7.40
N ASP A 145 0.25 24.76 -6.83
CA ASP A 145 0.97 25.87 -7.43
C ASP A 145 2.32 25.40 -8.02
N PHE A 146 2.62 24.11 -7.98
CA PHE A 146 3.82 23.54 -8.60
C PHE A 146 3.75 23.58 -10.13
N ILE A 147 4.92 23.75 -10.75
CA ILE A 147 5.08 23.60 -12.19
C ILE A 147 5.38 22.13 -12.48
N TRP A 148 4.35 21.40 -12.88
CA TRP A 148 4.43 19.98 -13.19
C TRP A 148 4.95 19.74 -14.61
N THR A 149 5.86 18.79 -14.75
CA THR A 149 6.34 18.26 -16.03
C THR A 149 5.31 17.32 -16.66
N ARG A 150 5.54 16.93 -17.92
CA ARG A 150 4.73 15.89 -18.56
C ARG A 150 4.96 14.54 -17.90
N MET A 151 3.90 13.78 -17.76
CA MET A 151 3.93 12.41 -17.27
C MET A 151 4.75 11.55 -18.22
N ASN A 152 5.77 10.91 -17.67
CA ASN A 152 6.54 9.90 -18.38
C ASN A 152 5.87 8.53 -18.17
N LEU A 153 5.48 7.87 -19.24
CA LEU A 153 4.79 6.59 -19.19
C LEU A 153 5.73 5.43 -19.53
N SER A 154 5.64 4.37 -18.73
CA SER A 154 6.27 3.08 -18.99
C SER A 154 5.27 1.99 -18.62
N ASP A 155 4.67 1.34 -19.62
CA ASP A 155 3.62 0.33 -19.44
C ASP A 155 2.43 0.85 -18.60
N SER A 156 2.22 0.30 -17.39
CA SER A 156 1.20 0.71 -16.42
C SER A 156 1.74 1.62 -15.31
N THR A 157 2.95 2.15 -15.51
CA THR A 157 3.61 3.10 -14.61
C THR A 157 3.68 4.50 -15.23
N ALA A 158 3.45 5.52 -14.40
CA ALA A 158 3.49 6.92 -14.79
C ALA A 158 4.24 7.75 -13.76
N THR A 159 5.26 8.48 -14.21
CA THR A 159 6.08 9.36 -13.36
C THR A 159 5.76 10.82 -13.65
N LEU A 160 5.48 11.58 -12.60
CA LEU A 160 5.14 13.00 -12.62
C LEU A 160 6.11 13.75 -11.70
N CYS A 161 6.91 14.67 -12.24
CA CYS A 161 7.79 15.52 -11.43
C CYS A 161 7.37 16.98 -11.51
N GLY A 162 7.52 17.72 -10.43
CA GLY A 162 7.22 19.15 -10.38
C GLY A 162 8.21 19.91 -9.51
N SER A 163 8.27 21.21 -9.73
CA SER A 163 9.12 22.12 -8.96
C SER A 163 8.32 23.32 -8.47
N PRO A 164 8.72 23.97 -7.36
CA PRO A 164 8.09 25.21 -6.93
C PRO A 164 8.27 26.30 -8.02
N PRO A 165 7.36 27.30 -8.11
CA PRO A 165 7.43 28.36 -9.11
C PRO A 165 8.72 29.17 -9.14
N ARG A 166 9.43 29.23 -8.01
CA ARG A 166 10.72 29.93 -7.92
C ARG A 166 11.82 28.97 -8.37
N PRO A 167 12.71 29.39 -9.28
CA PRO A 167 13.75 28.52 -9.80
C PRO A 167 14.64 28.01 -8.66
N GLY A 168 14.79 26.69 -8.60
CA GLY A 168 15.66 25.96 -7.70
C GLY A 168 15.95 24.59 -8.30
N ASN A 169 17.06 23.96 -7.92
CA ASN A 169 17.52 22.71 -8.52
C ASN A 169 16.82 21.45 -7.97
N GLY A 170 15.61 21.59 -7.43
CA GLY A 170 14.90 20.52 -6.74
C GLY A 170 13.50 20.25 -7.25
N SER A 171 13.06 19.01 -7.06
CA SER A 171 11.76 18.54 -7.52
C SER A 171 11.08 17.62 -6.52
N LEU A 172 9.75 17.67 -6.48
CA LEU A 172 8.91 16.62 -5.91
C LEU A 172 8.39 15.77 -7.07
N CYS A 173 8.58 14.46 -6.98
CA CYS A 173 8.12 13.51 -7.98
C CYS A 173 7.17 12.49 -7.37
N LEU A 174 6.23 12.04 -8.18
CA LEU A 174 5.26 11.00 -7.86
C LEU A 174 5.30 9.95 -8.98
N GLN A 175 5.30 8.67 -8.61
CA GLN A 175 5.20 7.57 -9.56
C GLN A 175 4.02 6.68 -9.20
N LEU A 176 3.03 6.64 -10.08
CA LEU A 176 1.93 5.71 -10.01
C LEU A 176 2.29 4.42 -10.74
N SER A 177 2.07 3.28 -10.10
CA SER A 177 2.10 1.96 -10.73
C SER A 177 0.78 1.24 -10.50
N VAL A 178 0.13 0.81 -11.58
CA VAL A 178 -1.13 0.04 -11.52
C VAL A 178 -0.86 -1.42 -11.89
N PHE A 179 -1.43 -2.35 -11.10
CA PHE A 179 -1.15 -3.76 -11.22
C PHE A 179 -2.36 -4.55 -11.72
N GLY A 180 -2.10 -5.53 -12.59
CA GLY A 180 -3.12 -6.45 -13.11
C GLY A 180 -3.22 -7.76 -12.32
N SER A 181 -2.34 -7.99 -11.34
CA SER A 181 -2.28 -9.21 -10.53
C SER A 181 -1.64 -8.91 -9.18
N GLU A 182 -1.64 -9.91 -8.30
CA GLU A 182 -0.85 -9.86 -7.06
C GLU A 182 0.66 -9.94 -7.34
N GLY A 183 1.44 -9.27 -6.49
CA GLY A 183 2.89 -9.27 -6.59
C GLY A 183 3.57 -8.27 -5.64
N ARG A 184 4.86 -8.07 -5.85
CA ARG A 184 5.69 -7.04 -5.19
C ARG A 184 6.56 -6.37 -6.22
N VAL A 185 6.81 -5.08 -6.01
CA VAL A 185 7.86 -4.37 -6.76
C VAL A 185 9.22 -4.74 -6.15
N ASP A 186 10.28 -4.71 -6.97
CA ASP A 186 11.64 -5.06 -6.54
C ASP A 186 12.24 -4.04 -5.56
N LEU A 187 11.85 -2.77 -5.69
CA LEU A 187 12.30 -1.68 -4.83
C LEU A 187 11.64 -1.75 -3.44
N GLU A 188 12.42 -1.43 -2.40
CA GLU A 188 11.91 -1.26 -1.05
C GLU A 188 10.83 -0.17 -0.98
N PRO A 189 9.79 -0.31 -0.12
CA PRO A 189 9.60 -1.32 0.91
C PRO A 189 8.81 -2.55 0.43
N ARG A 190 8.91 -2.91 -0.87
CA ARG A 190 8.37 -4.14 -1.48
C ARG A 190 6.94 -4.48 -1.02
N LEU A 191 6.05 -3.48 -1.00
CA LEU A 191 4.67 -3.65 -0.54
C LEU A 191 3.98 -4.73 -1.39
N LEU A 192 3.27 -5.65 -0.72
CA LEU A 192 2.41 -6.62 -1.40
C LEU A 192 1.25 -5.85 -2.04
N HIS A 193 1.15 -5.89 -3.36
CA HIS A 193 0.04 -5.31 -4.09
C HIS A 193 -0.84 -6.41 -4.66
N SER A 194 -2.09 -6.08 -4.94
CA SER A 194 -3.06 -6.91 -5.67
C SER A 194 -3.57 -6.20 -6.92
N ALA A 195 -4.34 -6.91 -7.75
CA ALA A 195 -5.03 -6.32 -8.90
C ALA A 195 -6.06 -5.25 -8.49
N ASN A 196 -6.41 -5.13 -7.20
CA ASN A 196 -7.35 -4.12 -6.68
C ASN A 196 -6.65 -2.89 -6.09
N SER A 197 -5.32 -2.80 -6.26
CA SER A 197 -4.50 -1.74 -5.70
C SER A 197 -3.58 -1.12 -6.75
N SER A 198 -3.14 0.09 -6.46
CA SER A 198 -2.07 0.79 -7.15
C SER A 198 -1.02 1.21 -6.13
N GLN A 199 0.23 1.35 -6.55
CA GLN A 199 1.31 1.87 -5.73
C GLN A 199 1.60 3.31 -6.14
N LEU A 200 1.81 4.17 -5.15
CA LEU A 200 2.26 5.52 -5.33
C LEU A 200 3.53 5.74 -4.53
N GLU A 201 4.61 6.01 -5.25
CA GLU A 201 5.89 6.42 -4.67
C GLU A 201 6.01 7.94 -4.80
N VAL A 202 6.39 8.62 -3.73
CA VAL A 202 6.67 10.05 -3.73
C VAL A 202 8.11 10.26 -3.28
N TRP A 203 8.84 11.13 -3.97
CA TRP A 203 10.18 11.50 -3.55
C TRP A 203 10.51 12.96 -3.78
N LEU A 204 11.26 13.52 -2.84
CA LEU A 204 11.86 14.83 -2.90
C LEU A 204 13.32 14.67 -3.32
N ASN A 205 13.73 15.35 -4.38
CA ASN A 205 15.08 15.27 -4.92
C ASN A 205 15.67 16.67 -5.07
N GLY A 206 16.73 16.97 -4.32
CA GLY A 206 17.51 18.19 -4.47
C GLY A 206 16.79 19.48 -4.10
N LEU A 207 15.66 19.43 -3.36
CA LEU A 207 14.95 20.64 -2.95
C LEU A 207 15.75 21.38 -1.88
N PRO A 208 16.27 22.59 -2.13
CA PRO A 208 17.13 23.27 -1.17
C PRO A 208 16.36 23.54 0.15
N PRO A 209 16.85 23.04 1.29
CA PRO A 209 16.21 23.34 2.58
C PRO A 209 16.43 24.81 2.94
N ARG A 210 15.46 25.39 3.65
CA ARG A 210 15.46 26.78 4.12
C ARG A 210 16.27 26.96 5.40
N SER A 211 16.56 25.87 6.11
CA SER A 211 17.46 25.81 7.27
C SER A 211 18.36 24.57 7.21
N ASN A 212 19.48 24.61 7.94
CA ASN A 212 20.38 23.46 8.04
C ASN A 212 19.76 22.29 8.83
N THR A 213 18.75 22.59 9.62
CA THR A 213 18.02 21.67 10.50
C THR A 213 16.60 21.41 9.98
N SER A 214 16.37 21.63 8.68
CA SER A 214 15.08 21.39 8.04
C SER A 214 14.71 19.90 7.99
N ARG A 215 13.46 19.63 8.36
CA ARG A 215 12.76 18.36 8.10
C ARG A 215 11.51 18.63 7.29
N PHE A 216 11.12 17.63 6.49
CA PHE A 216 9.95 17.71 5.62
C PHE A 216 8.80 16.84 6.14
N MET A 217 7.59 17.18 5.72
CA MET A 217 6.36 16.49 6.02
C MET A 217 5.41 16.63 4.83
N LEU A 218 4.63 15.59 4.52
CA LEU A 218 3.64 15.62 3.45
C LEU A 218 2.24 15.71 4.04
N GLU A 219 1.44 16.66 3.57
CA GLU A 219 0.00 16.72 3.84
C GLU A 219 -0.75 16.00 2.71
N LEU A 220 -1.60 15.07 3.10
CA LEU A 220 -2.44 14.27 2.20
C LEU A 220 -3.90 14.49 2.58
N GLU A 221 -4.76 14.63 1.57
CA GLU A 221 -6.21 14.68 1.76
C GLU A 221 -6.86 13.49 1.05
N ALA A 222 -7.50 12.61 1.82
CA ALA A 222 -8.39 11.59 1.29
C ALA A 222 -9.77 12.18 1.06
N VAL A 223 -10.28 12.00 -0.16
CA VAL A 223 -11.56 12.51 -0.59
C VAL A 223 -12.47 11.34 -0.94
N GLY A 224 -13.73 11.43 -0.57
CA GLY A 224 -14.74 10.44 -0.91
C GLY A 224 -16.13 11.04 -1.02
N GLY A 225 -17.07 10.19 -1.43
CA GLY A 225 -18.50 10.49 -1.31
C GLY A 225 -18.97 10.30 0.14
N ALA A 226 -19.94 9.41 0.35
CA ALA A 226 -20.50 9.16 1.69
C ALA A 226 -19.49 8.58 2.70
N TYR A 227 -18.43 7.91 2.22
CA TYR A 227 -17.50 7.16 3.07
C TYR A 227 -16.03 7.51 2.72
N PRO A 228 -15.53 8.71 3.09
CA PRO A 228 -14.12 9.04 2.96
C PRO A 228 -13.26 8.17 3.89
N LEU A 229 -11.95 8.08 3.60
CA LEU A 229 -11.01 7.42 4.52
C LEU A 229 -10.94 8.26 5.81
N ASN A 230 -11.42 7.74 6.94
CA ASN A 230 -11.61 8.55 8.15
C ASN A 230 -10.84 8.03 9.37
N LYS A 231 -10.24 6.86 9.28
CA LYS A 231 -9.54 6.21 10.40
C LYS A 231 -8.23 5.59 9.94
N VAL A 232 -7.19 5.75 10.75
CA VAL A 232 -5.94 5.00 10.59
C VAL A 232 -5.92 3.83 11.57
N GLU A 233 -5.66 2.64 11.06
CA GLU A 233 -5.45 1.41 11.80
C GLU A 233 -4.00 0.94 11.63
N VAL A 234 -3.47 0.26 12.64
CA VAL A 234 -2.14 -0.36 12.55
C VAL A 234 -2.32 -1.87 12.64
N ARG A 235 -1.83 -2.59 11.64
CA ARG A 235 -1.75 -4.05 11.68
C ARG A 235 -0.32 -4.48 11.89
N LYS A 236 -0.13 -5.41 12.81
CA LYS A 236 1.17 -5.98 13.15
C LYS A 236 1.27 -7.40 12.60
N PHE A 237 2.47 -7.77 12.19
CA PHE A 237 2.83 -9.10 11.72
C PHE A 237 4.20 -9.47 12.29
N ILE A 238 4.61 -10.72 12.15
CA ILE A 238 5.87 -11.22 12.75
C ILE A 238 6.95 -11.52 11.70
N ASP A 239 6.67 -11.27 10.42
CA ASP A 239 7.56 -11.59 9.32
C ASP A 239 8.01 -10.32 8.58
N ASP A 240 9.31 -10.04 8.60
CA ASP A 240 9.93 -8.89 7.96
C ASP A 240 10.74 -9.27 6.71
N GLU A 241 10.58 -10.48 6.14
CA GLU A 241 11.36 -10.97 4.99
C GLU A 241 11.42 -9.96 3.82
N TYR A 242 10.30 -9.29 3.55
CA TYR A 242 10.19 -8.35 2.44
C TYR A 242 10.55 -6.90 2.80
N THR A 243 10.67 -6.57 4.09
CA THR A 243 11.09 -5.24 4.56
C THR A 243 11.72 -5.40 5.93
N PRO A 244 13.03 -5.65 6.01
CA PRO A 244 13.71 -5.98 7.26
C PRO A 244 13.43 -4.96 8.36
N SER A 245 13.30 -5.43 9.60
CA SER A 245 13.00 -4.67 10.83
C SER A 245 11.61 -4.03 10.93
N ILE A 246 10.76 -4.16 9.91
CA ILE A 246 9.42 -3.55 9.89
C ILE A 246 8.34 -4.63 10.06
N PHE A 247 7.70 -4.61 11.23
CA PHE A 247 6.69 -5.60 11.65
C PHE A 247 5.26 -5.06 11.68
N GLN A 248 5.00 -3.95 10.99
CA GLN A 248 3.68 -3.34 10.96
C GLN A 248 3.41 -2.56 9.67
N VAL A 249 2.13 -2.41 9.36
CA VAL A 249 1.61 -1.53 8.31
C VAL A 249 0.53 -0.63 8.89
N SER A 250 0.52 0.62 8.43
CA SER A 250 -0.54 1.59 8.68
C SER A 250 -1.56 1.52 7.55
N LEU A 251 -2.84 1.63 7.92
CA LEU A 251 -3.99 1.52 7.02
C LEU A 251 -4.94 2.69 7.25
N TRP A 252 -5.01 3.62 6.32
CA TRP A 252 -6.06 4.63 6.29
C TRP A 252 -7.26 4.08 5.53
N VAL A 253 -8.33 3.76 6.24
CA VAL A 253 -9.45 2.97 5.72
C VAL A 253 -10.76 3.76 5.72
N SER A 254 -11.63 3.38 4.79
CA SER A 254 -13.05 3.73 4.77
C SER A 254 -13.87 2.52 5.17
N SER A 255 -14.77 2.71 6.13
CA SER A 255 -15.70 1.70 6.63
C SER A 255 -17.12 2.29 6.64
N PRO A 256 -18.13 1.54 6.16
CA PRO A 256 -19.53 1.90 6.37
C PRO A 256 -19.83 1.93 7.88
N ASN A 257 -20.65 2.88 8.33
CA ASN A 257 -21.06 2.96 9.73
C ASN A 257 -21.56 1.58 10.24
N ASN A 258 -20.86 1.01 11.23
CA ASN A 258 -21.12 -0.31 11.84
C ASN A 258 -20.89 -1.54 10.94
N GLY A 259 -20.21 -1.41 9.80
CA GLY A 259 -19.84 -2.54 8.92
C GLY A 259 -18.37 -2.95 9.08
N SER A 260 -18.07 -4.23 8.91
CA SER A 260 -16.69 -4.76 8.82
C SER A 260 -16.04 -4.54 7.46
N ASP A 261 -16.82 -4.17 6.46
CA ASP A 261 -16.37 -4.12 5.07
C ASP A 261 -15.49 -2.89 4.84
N ILE A 262 -14.27 -3.11 4.36
CA ILE A 262 -13.38 -2.03 3.95
C ILE A 262 -13.70 -1.72 2.49
N LEU A 263 -14.16 -0.50 2.23
CA LEU A 263 -14.51 -0.06 0.87
C LEU A 263 -13.26 0.38 0.09
N GLY A 264 -12.42 1.17 0.76
CA GLY A 264 -11.16 1.66 0.21
C GLY A 264 -10.11 1.82 1.28
N PHE A 265 -8.85 1.82 0.85
CA PHE A 265 -7.70 1.92 1.75
C PHE A 265 -6.54 2.69 1.11
N VAL A 266 -5.75 3.29 1.98
CA VAL A 266 -4.35 3.65 1.73
C VAL A 266 -3.48 2.89 2.72
N GLN A 267 -2.47 2.16 2.25
CA GLN A 267 -1.61 1.31 3.07
C GLN A 267 -0.14 1.70 2.90
N TRP A 268 0.61 1.78 3.99
CA TRP A 268 2.06 1.98 3.94
C TRP A 268 2.77 1.27 5.09
N LYS A 269 4.05 0.99 4.88
CA LYS A 269 4.97 0.64 5.98
C LYS A 269 5.50 1.94 6.59
N PRO A 270 5.73 2.01 7.92
CA PRO A 270 6.17 3.22 8.62
C PRO A 270 7.66 3.52 8.38
N VAL A 271 8.07 3.52 7.12
CA VAL A 271 9.45 3.68 6.67
C VAL A 271 9.50 4.55 5.41
N ALA A 272 10.50 5.42 5.35
CA ALA A 272 10.90 6.22 4.21
C ALA A 272 12.41 6.00 3.96
N TYR A 273 12.94 6.48 2.85
CA TYR A 273 14.34 6.29 2.48
C TYR A 273 15.02 7.60 2.13
N ARG A 274 16.28 7.74 2.53
CA ARG A 274 17.08 8.96 2.32
C ARG A 274 17.89 8.94 1.02
N THR A 275 17.81 7.88 0.23
CA THR A 275 18.56 7.73 -1.03
C THR A 275 17.67 7.19 -2.14
N SER A 276 18.05 7.47 -3.39
CA SER A 276 17.34 7.01 -4.60
C SER A 276 17.46 5.51 -4.86
N ARG A 277 18.34 4.83 -4.12
CA ARG A 277 18.47 3.36 -4.12
C ARG A 277 18.18 2.88 -2.70
N PRO A 278 16.90 2.69 -2.36
CA PRO A 278 16.47 2.29 -1.03
C PRO A 278 17.28 1.10 -0.52
N SER A 279 17.84 1.26 0.67
CA SER A 279 18.58 0.25 1.40
C SER A 279 18.20 0.32 2.88
N LEU A 280 18.46 -0.75 3.63
CA LEU A 280 18.18 -0.77 5.07
C LEU A 280 18.95 0.33 5.82
N GLU A 281 20.17 0.67 5.37
CA GLU A 281 21.03 1.67 6.00
C GLU A 281 20.49 3.10 5.81
N ASP A 282 19.75 3.32 4.72
CA ASP A 282 19.16 4.60 4.37
C ASP A 282 17.69 4.73 4.84
N ALA A 283 17.15 3.68 5.46
CA ALA A 283 15.81 3.66 6.00
C ALA A 283 15.69 4.64 7.17
N THR A 284 14.57 5.36 7.19
CA THR A 284 14.22 6.31 8.24
C THR A 284 12.74 6.13 8.60
N PRO A 285 12.36 6.11 9.88
CA PRO A 285 10.95 5.90 10.25
C PRO A 285 10.06 7.04 9.74
N CYS A 286 8.80 6.73 9.45
CA CYS A 286 7.78 7.77 9.22
C CYS A 286 6.62 7.63 10.20
N ARG A 287 5.98 8.76 10.49
CA ARG A 287 4.84 8.88 11.42
C ARG A 287 3.70 9.61 10.73
N ASN A 288 2.46 9.23 11.03
CA ASN A 288 1.29 9.95 10.56
C ASN A 288 0.55 10.62 11.72
N SER A 289 -0.11 11.75 11.44
CA SER A 289 -1.11 12.32 12.35
C SER A 289 -2.43 11.55 12.27
N ASP A 290 -3.32 11.79 13.23
CA ASP A 290 -4.70 11.34 13.11
C ASP A 290 -5.40 12.06 11.96
N PRO A 291 -6.28 11.38 11.19
CA PRO A 291 -7.10 12.02 10.17
C PRO A 291 -8.01 13.09 10.79
N ARG A 292 -8.04 14.27 10.17
CA ARG A 292 -8.90 15.39 10.58
C ARG A 292 -9.76 15.84 9.42
N GLN A 293 -11.00 16.24 9.71
CA GLN A 293 -11.89 16.76 8.68
C GLN A 293 -11.31 18.01 8.02
N GLN A 294 -11.33 18.04 6.70
CA GLN A 294 -10.89 19.16 5.87
C GLN A 294 -12.07 19.79 5.14
N SER A 295 -11.87 20.99 4.62
CA SER A 295 -12.89 21.67 3.80
C SER A 295 -12.94 21.05 2.41
N GLY A 296 -14.00 20.30 2.12
CA GLY A 296 -14.26 19.74 0.79
C GLY A 296 -14.20 20.78 -0.33
N ASN A 297 -14.70 22.00 -0.08
CA ASN A 297 -14.62 23.10 -1.03
C ASN A 297 -13.18 23.54 -1.31
N SER A 298 -12.32 23.60 -0.29
CA SER A 298 -10.90 23.92 -0.45
C SER A 298 -10.16 22.83 -1.22
N THR A 299 -10.42 21.56 -0.90
CA THR A 299 -9.86 20.40 -1.61
C THR A 299 -10.33 20.33 -3.07
N SER A 300 -11.60 20.64 -3.32
CA SER A 300 -12.15 20.79 -4.67
C SER A 300 -11.48 21.94 -5.42
N ALA A 301 -11.19 23.06 -4.75
CA ALA A 301 -10.49 24.18 -5.36
C ALA A 301 -9.01 23.89 -5.63
N SER A 302 -8.37 22.96 -4.92
CA SER A 302 -6.95 22.62 -5.13
C SER A 302 -6.72 21.61 -6.26
N SER A 303 -7.69 20.74 -6.55
CA SER A 303 -7.57 19.66 -7.54
C SER A 303 -8.67 19.69 -8.60
N ALA A 304 -8.29 19.76 -9.88
CA ALA A 304 -9.26 19.68 -10.97
C ALA A 304 -9.96 18.31 -11.04
N LEU A 305 -9.27 17.24 -10.62
CA LEU A 305 -9.85 15.90 -10.62
C LEU A 305 -10.97 15.77 -9.58
N ILE A 306 -10.76 16.32 -8.38
CA ILE A 306 -11.80 16.39 -7.34
C ILE A 306 -12.94 17.29 -7.79
N LYS A 307 -12.62 18.49 -8.32
CA LYS A 307 -13.63 19.42 -8.84
C LYS A 307 -14.49 18.79 -9.92
N GLY A 308 -13.87 18.10 -10.86
CA GLY A 308 -14.55 17.52 -12.02
C GLY A 308 -15.45 16.34 -11.67
N PHE A 309 -15.05 15.51 -10.70
CA PHE A 309 -15.78 14.28 -10.37
C PHE A 309 -16.80 14.45 -9.23
N TYR A 310 -16.45 15.12 -8.13
CA TYR A 310 -17.31 15.25 -6.97
C TYR A 310 -18.13 16.55 -7.00
N SER A 311 -19.44 16.44 -6.77
CA SER A 311 -20.31 17.60 -6.56
C SER A 311 -20.17 18.19 -5.17
N ASP A 312 -20.11 17.35 -4.14
CA ASP A 312 -19.96 17.71 -2.73
C ASP A 312 -18.96 16.74 -2.06
N PRO A 313 -17.65 17.01 -2.14
CA PRO A 313 -16.62 16.11 -1.64
C PRO A 313 -16.50 16.17 -0.12
N ALA A 314 -16.48 15.01 0.54
CA ALA A 314 -16.04 14.90 1.93
C ALA A 314 -14.52 14.66 1.96
N ALA A 315 -13.78 15.46 2.72
CA ALA A 315 -12.32 15.41 2.78
C ALA A 315 -11.81 15.16 4.20
N MET A 316 -10.84 14.27 4.34
CA MET A 316 -10.11 13.96 5.57
C MET A 316 -8.62 14.13 5.28
N GLY A 317 -7.92 14.89 6.12
CA GLY A 317 -6.50 15.23 5.94
C GLY A 317 -5.64 14.57 7.00
N MET A 318 -4.46 14.09 6.61
CA MET A 318 -3.42 13.63 7.52
C MET A 318 -2.05 14.11 7.06
N ASN A 319 -1.15 14.28 8.03
CA ASN A 319 0.24 14.62 7.77
C ASN A 319 1.12 13.39 7.97
N VAL A 320 2.11 13.20 7.10
CA VAL A 320 3.15 12.17 7.23
C VAL A 320 4.50 12.85 7.40
N SER A 321 5.09 12.71 8.58
CA SER A 321 6.42 13.24 8.91
C SER A 321 7.48 12.15 8.83
N PHE A 322 8.71 12.57 8.56
CA PHE A 322 9.83 11.66 8.29
C PHE A 322 10.99 11.88 9.26
N GLY A 323 11.55 10.77 9.72
CA GLY A 323 12.67 10.71 10.64
C GLY A 323 12.33 10.71 12.12
N ILE A 324 13.37 10.47 12.90
CA ILE A 324 13.38 10.48 14.36
C ILE A 324 14.55 11.32 14.89
N ALA A 325 14.49 11.64 16.18
CA ALA A 325 15.58 12.32 16.88
C ALA A 325 16.92 11.58 16.71
N GLY A 326 18.00 12.32 16.48
CA GLY A 326 19.35 11.79 16.28
C GLY A 326 19.68 11.37 14.85
N GLU A 327 18.69 11.33 13.94
CA GLU A 327 18.95 11.07 12.53
C GLU A 327 19.39 12.32 11.77
N PRO A 328 20.27 12.16 10.76
CA PRO A 328 20.64 13.23 9.84
C PRO A 328 19.43 13.99 9.27
N TYR A 329 19.55 15.32 9.23
CA TYR A 329 18.60 16.19 8.56
C TYR A 329 18.57 15.96 7.04
N TYR A 330 17.56 16.51 6.38
CA TYR A 330 17.38 16.36 4.93
C TYR A 330 18.58 16.84 4.11
N ASN A 331 19.32 17.84 4.58
CA ASN A 331 20.48 18.39 3.89
C ASN A 331 21.62 17.38 3.65
N SER A 332 21.65 16.28 4.40
CA SER A 332 22.70 15.26 4.32
C SER A 332 22.71 14.53 2.97
N THR A 333 21.54 14.15 2.47
CA THR A 333 21.39 13.45 1.18
C THR A 333 20.64 14.28 0.13
N MET A 334 19.90 15.30 0.57
CA MET A 334 18.93 16.04 -0.23
C MET A 334 17.98 15.10 -1.00
N PHE A 335 17.63 13.98 -0.38
CA PHE A 335 16.70 13.01 -0.94
C PHE A 335 15.82 12.40 0.15
N LEU A 336 14.55 12.22 -0.17
CA LEU A 336 13.59 11.55 0.69
C LEU A 336 12.56 10.86 -0.20
N SER A 337 12.30 9.56 -0.01
CA SER A 337 11.21 8.85 -0.67
C SER A 337 10.31 8.11 0.31
N TRP A 338 9.04 7.98 -0.05
CA TRP A 338 8.03 7.26 0.71
C TRP A 338 7.04 6.59 -0.25
N THR A 339 6.57 5.40 0.11
CA THR A 339 5.71 4.58 -0.75
C THR A 339 4.44 4.18 -0.02
N MET A 340 3.31 4.26 -0.72
CA MET A 340 2.01 3.77 -0.26
C MET A 340 1.26 3.02 -1.35
N LEU A 341 0.32 2.17 -0.95
CA LEU A 341 -0.69 1.58 -1.82
C LEU A 341 -2.00 2.33 -1.66
N VAL A 342 -2.74 2.49 -2.75
CA VAL A 342 -4.10 3.01 -2.76
C VAL A 342 -4.98 2.01 -3.51
N GLY A 343 -6.07 1.56 -2.90
CA GLY A 343 -6.91 0.51 -3.48
C GLY A 343 -8.32 0.45 -2.92
N VAL A 344 -9.07 -0.54 -3.41
CA VAL A 344 -10.45 -0.82 -2.98
C VAL A 344 -10.58 -2.25 -2.45
N GLY A 345 -11.55 -2.45 -1.55
CA GLY A 345 -11.76 -3.72 -0.87
C GLY A 345 -10.74 -3.98 0.23
N SER A 346 -10.49 -5.26 0.51
CA SER A 346 -9.55 -5.67 1.56
C SER A 346 -8.10 -5.33 1.19
N PRO A 347 -7.35 -4.63 2.08
CA PRO A 347 -5.94 -4.34 1.85
C PRO A 347 -5.12 -5.65 1.79
N PRO A 348 -4.10 -5.76 0.91
CA PRO A 348 -3.21 -6.91 0.86
C PRO A 348 -2.45 -7.09 2.18
N ILE A 349 -2.37 -8.33 2.66
CA ILE A 349 -1.74 -8.68 3.94
C ILE A 349 -0.59 -9.65 3.67
N ASP A 350 0.57 -9.37 4.26
CA ASP A 350 1.70 -10.28 4.22
C ASP A 350 1.35 -11.58 4.98
N SER A 351 1.43 -12.72 4.28
CA SER A 351 1.41 -14.04 4.90
C SER A 351 2.81 -14.42 5.40
N PHE A 352 2.91 -15.49 6.19
CA PHE A 352 4.22 -16.05 6.53
C PHE A 352 4.97 -16.45 5.26
N SER A 353 6.22 -16.02 5.19
CA SER A 353 7.17 -16.41 4.16
C SER A 353 7.39 -17.92 4.18
N PRO A 354 7.74 -18.51 3.02
CA PRO A 354 8.19 -19.89 2.96
C PRO A 354 9.34 -20.18 3.93
N LEU A 355 10.23 -19.21 4.15
CA LEU A 355 11.33 -19.30 5.10
C LEU A 355 10.84 -19.43 6.54
N VAL A 356 9.96 -18.53 7.00
CA VAL A 356 9.40 -18.57 8.36
C VAL A 356 8.58 -19.84 8.56
N ILE A 357 7.76 -20.25 7.59
CA ILE A 357 7.03 -21.52 7.62
C ILE A 357 8.01 -22.70 7.75
N GLY A 358 9.12 -22.67 7.02
CA GLY A 358 10.17 -23.68 7.10
C GLY A 358 10.80 -23.77 8.49
N ILE A 359 11.17 -22.63 9.09
CA ILE A 359 11.73 -22.56 10.45
C ILE A 359 10.72 -23.06 11.49
N LEU A 360 9.45 -22.64 11.41
CA LEU A 360 8.40 -23.07 12.31
C LEU A 360 8.16 -24.58 12.20
N THR A 361 8.15 -25.10 10.98
CA THR A 361 7.94 -26.54 10.72
C THR A 361 9.12 -27.37 11.22
N ALA A 362 10.36 -26.91 11.03
CA ALA A 362 11.54 -27.59 11.57
C ALA A 362 11.62 -27.50 13.10
N GLY A 363 11.40 -26.31 13.66
CA GLY A 363 11.57 -26.02 15.08
C GLY A 363 10.47 -26.59 15.97
N LEU A 364 9.21 -26.64 15.50
CA LEU A 364 8.07 -27.14 16.26
C LEU A 364 7.57 -28.50 15.76
N GLY A 365 7.61 -28.72 14.44
CA GLY A 365 7.12 -29.96 13.83
C GLY A 365 7.97 -31.17 14.19
N ILE A 366 9.31 -31.05 14.11
CA ILE A 366 10.22 -32.18 14.42
C ILE A 366 10.05 -32.65 15.88
N PRO A 367 10.08 -31.78 16.91
CA PRO A 367 9.85 -32.21 18.28
C PRO A 367 8.51 -32.90 18.50
N ILE A 368 7.42 -32.41 17.89
CA ILE A 368 6.09 -33.03 18.02
C ILE A 368 6.09 -34.44 17.42
N VAL A 369 6.69 -34.62 16.23
CA VAL A 369 6.79 -35.94 15.59
C VAL A 369 7.61 -36.91 16.44
N LEU A 370 8.71 -36.45 17.03
CA LEU A 370 9.54 -37.27 17.93
C LEU A 370 8.78 -37.65 19.20
N LEU A 371 8.01 -36.73 19.81
CA LEU A 371 7.20 -37.00 20.99
C LEU A 371 6.08 -38.00 20.71
N LEU A 372 5.38 -37.86 19.58
CA LEU A 372 4.32 -38.79 19.18
C LEU A 372 4.89 -40.16 18.84
N GLY A 373 5.97 -40.21 18.04
CA GLY A 373 6.66 -41.45 17.69
C GLY A 373 7.20 -42.19 18.92
N GLY A 374 7.85 -41.45 19.83
CA GLY A 374 8.33 -41.96 21.11
C GLY A 374 7.20 -42.46 22.00
N GLY A 375 6.10 -41.71 22.11
CA GLY A 375 4.92 -42.09 22.88
C GLY A 375 4.26 -43.37 22.38
N VAL A 376 4.08 -43.50 21.06
CA VAL A 376 3.56 -44.71 20.41
C VAL A 376 4.51 -45.89 20.64
N PHE A 377 5.82 -45.68 20.51
CA PHE A 377 6.81 -46.72 20.77
C PHE A 377 6.73 -47.24 22.21
N VAL A 378 6.69 -46.34 23.20
CA VAL A 378 6.55 -46.70 24.62
C VAL A 378 5.24 -47.45 24.88
N PHE A 379 4.13 -46.99 24.28
CA PHE A 379 2.84 -47.66 24.43
C PHE A 379 2.85 -49.09 23.88
N ILE A 380 3.45 -49.30 22.70
CA ILE A 380 3.60 -50.64 22.10
C ILE A 380 4.52 -51.52 22.96
N ALA A 381 5.64 -50.97 23.44
CA ALA A 381 6.58 -51.69 24.30
C ALA A 381 5.90 -52.19 25.58
N LYS A 382 5.17 -51.31 26.28
CA LYS A 382 4.45 -51.65 27.51
C LYS A 382 3.35 -52.68 27.27
N LYS A 383 2.60 -52.58 26.17
CA LYS A 383 1.58 -53.59 25.80
C LYS A 383 2.19 -54.96 25.52
N ARG A 384 3.38 -55.03 24.92
CA ARG A 384 4.10 -56.29 24.68
C ARG A 384 4.58 -56.94 25.97
N GLU A 385 5.11 -56.15 26.91
CA GLU A 385 5.49 -56.64 28.24
C GLU A 385 4.27 -57.20 29.00
N SER A 386 3.14 -56.48 29.00
CA SER A 386 1.91 -56.98 29.64
C SER A 386 1.30 -58.21 28.97
N SER A 387 1.58 -58.44 27.68
CA SER A 387 1.11 -59.63 26.95
C SER A 387 2.04 -60.85 27.11
N GLY A 388 3.26 -60.65 27.59
CA GLY A 388 4.25 -61.70 27.86
C GLY A 388 4.17 -62.30 29.27
N ALA A 389 3.43 -61.66 30.18
CA ALA A 389 3.10 -62.21 31.49
C ALA A 389 1.92 -63.20 31.36
N GLY A 390 2.14 -64.31 30.66
CA GLY A 390 1.24 -65.47 30.71
C GLY A 390 1.27 -66.07 32.11
N TYR A 391 0.09 -66.19 32.72
CA TYR A 391 -0.12 -66.87 33.99
C TYR A 391 0.45 -68.30 33.92
N GLU A 392 1.48 -68.62 34.70
CA GLU A 392 1.91 -70.00 34.94
C GLU A 392 1.04 -70.60 36.06
N PRO A 393 0.18 -71.59 35.78
CA PRO A 393 -0.52 -72.29 36.83
C PRO A 393 0.46 -73.21 37.56
N ILE A 394 0.51 -73.06 38.88
CA ILE A 394 1.27 -73.94 39.77
C ILE A 394 0.57 -75.31 39.78
N ASN A 395 1.22 -76.32 39.22
CA ASN A 395 0.89 -77.73 39.42
C ASN A 395 2.12 -78.47 39.95
#